data_AF-A0A7S2XEC4-F1
#
_entry.id   AF-A0A7S2XEC4-F1
#
_cell.length_a   1.000
_cell.length_b   1.000
_cell.length_c   1.000
_cell.angle_alpha   90.00
_cell.angle_beta   90.00
_cell.angle_gamma   90.00
#
_symmetry.space_group_name_H-M   'P 1'
#
loop_
_entity.id
_entity.type
_entity.pdbx_description
1 polymer ?
#
loop_
_entity_poly.entity_id
_entity_poly.type
_entity_poly.pdbx_seq_one_letter_code
_entity_poly.pdbx_strand_id
1 'polypeptide(L)'
;AVVVPYQCLSTFTWMDLQDQVCGRANIDISLLKQMTVYHGYYQPDRKLQKEVKCGPTSPHIKLFWEMVETKMDNKQRSDLIFFVWGRARLPLNSKGFGKVRFAIKTHPASQGQGKDPNKYFPVAHTCFFHLDLPEYTDLKAMHEKFLYAMSNCKYIDGDNTAHAREIARMR
;
A
#
# COMPACT_ATOMS: atom_id res chain seq x y z
N ALA A 1 -9.22 -23.81 10.26
CA ALA A 1 -8.29 -23.33 11.30
C ALA A 1 -7.16 -24.34 11.42
N VAL A 2 -5.90 -23.89 11.44
CA VAL A 2 -4.75 -24.77 11.70
C VAL A 2 -4.47 -24.66 13.18
N VAL A 3 -4.67 -25.75 13.91
CA VAL A 3 -4.35 -25.82 15.36
C VAL A 3 -2.89 -26.25 15.47
N VAL A 4 -2.08 -25.46 16.16
CA VAL A 4 -0.67 -25.78 16.41
C VAL A 4 -0.59 -26.66 17.66
N PRO A 5 0.03 -27.85 17.60
CA PRO A 5 0.20 -28.72 18.76
C PRO A 5 0.98 -28.03 19.89
N TYR A 6 0.53 -28.19 21.14
CA TYR A 6 1.14 -27.54 22.30
C TYR A 6 2.64 -27.82 22.43
N GLN A 7 3.09 -29.03 22.12
CA GLN A 7 4.52 -29.38 22.23
C GLN A 7 5.39 -28.51 21.32
N CYS A 8 4.87 -28.07 20.17
CA CYS A 8 5.59 -27.19 19.25
C CYS A 8 5.78 -25.77 19.82
N LEU A 9 4.97 -25.34 20.80
CA LEU A 9 5.14 -24.02 21.42
C LEU A 9 6.36 -23.99 22.34
N SER A 10 6.74 -25.14 22.92
CA SER A 10 7.90 -25.24 23.83
C SER A 10 9.25 -25.07 23.14
N THR A 11 9.30 -25.14 21.79
CA THR A 11 10.53 -24.94 21.02
C THR A 11 10.82 -23.48 20.70
N PHE A 12 9.92 -22.56 21.05
CA PHE A 12 10.04 -21.13 20.76
C PHE A 12 10.18 -20.31 22.04
N THR A 13 10.98 -19.25 21.98
CA THR A 13 10.82 -18.17 22.95
C THR A 13 9.52 -17.42 22.68
N TRP A 14 9.02 -16.65 23.65
CA TRP A 14 7.82 -15.84 23.44
C TRP A 14 8.00 -14.80 22.30
N MET A 15 9.23 -14.32 22.10
CA MET A 15 9.58 -13.41 21.01
C MET A 15 9.49 -14.11 19.65
N ASP A 16 10.07 -15.31 19.54
CA ASP A 16 9.99 -16.09 18.30
C ASP A 16 8.54 -16.43 17.97
N LEU A 17 7.74 -16.84 18.95
CA LEU A 17 6.32 -17.14 18.74
C LEU A 17 5.54 -15.90 18.29
N GLN A 18 5.80 -14.73 18.88
CA GLN A 18 5.18 -13.47 18.46
C GLN A 18 5.54 -13.15 17.00
N ASP A 19 6.79 -13.31 16.61
CA ASP A 19 7.24 -13.05 15.24
C ASP A 19 6.62 -14.06 14.25
N GLN A 20 6.50 -15.34 14.62
CA GLN A 20 5.84 -16.35 13.77
C GLN A 20 4.35 -16.08 13.57
N VAL A 21 3.64 -15.61 14.61
CA VAL A 21 2.19 -15.39 14.58
C VAL A 21 1.83 -14.03 14.00
N CYS A 22 2.49 -12.98 14.48
CA CYS A 22 2.16 -11.60 14.13
C CYS A 22 2.98 -11.06 12.95
N GLY A 23 4.13 -11.67 12.63
CA GLY A 23 5.14 -11.10 11.74
C GLY A 23 6.08 -10.14 12.47
N ARG A 24 7.10 -9.63 11.76
CA ARG A 24 8.09 -8.71 12.34
C ARG A 24 7.47 -7.35 12.66
N ALA A 25 7.88 -6.77 13.79
CA ALA A 25 7.45 -5.42 14.19
C ALA A 25 7.98 -4.32 13.24
N ASN A 26 9.17 -4.53 12.67
CA ASN A 26 9.76 -3.61 11.71
C ASN A 26 9.41 -4.02 10.27
N ILE A 27 9.02 -3.04 9.46
CA ILE A 27 8.68 -3.26 8.05
C ILE A 27 9.96 -3.41 7.23
N ASP A 28 10.19 -4.62 6.72
CA ASP A 28 11.27 -4.92 5.78
C ASP A 28 10.91 -4.41 4.37
N ILE A 29 11.45 -3.26 4.01
CA ILE A 29 11.21 -2.61 2.71
C ILE A 29 11.76 -3.46 1.56
N SER A 30 12.88 -4.14 1.76
CA SER A 30 13.51 -4.97 0.72
C SER A 30 12.60 -6.16 0.39
N LEU A 31 12.07 -6.81 1.42
CA LEU A 31 11.07 -7.87 1.25
C LEU A 31 9.80 -7.34 0.59
N LEU A 32 9.28 -6.18 1.02
CA LEU A 32 8.08 -5.60 0.40
C LEU A 32 8.29 -5.30 -1.09
N LYS A 33 9.43 -4.69 -1.45
CA LYS A 33 9.83 -4.42 -2.85
C LYS A 33 9.88 -5.72 -3.67
N GLN A 34 10.48 -6.78 -3.12
CA GLN A 34 10.55 -8.09 -3.78
C GLN A 34 9.16 -8.68 -4.04
N MET A 35 8.20 -8.43 -3.14
CA MET A 35 6.83 -8.93 -3.26
C MET A 35 5.90 -7.99 -4.04
N THR A 36 6.44 -6.90 -4.61
CA THR A 36 5.66 -5.91 -5.36
C THR A 36 5.56 -6.28 -6.85
N VAL A 37 4.35 -6.15 -7.40
CA VAL A 37 4.06 -6.25 -8.83
C VAL A 37 3.48 -4.93 -9.31
N TYR A 38 3.89 -4.50 -10.50
CA TYR A 38 3.46 -3.23 -11.10
C TYR A 38 2.54 -3.50 -12.28
N HIS A 39 1.44 -2.76 -12.38
CA HIS A 39 0.62 -2.79 -13.59
C HIS A 39 0.53 -1.42 -14.23
N GLY A 40 0.74 -1.42 -15.54
CA GLY A 40 0.50 -0.27 -16.41
C GLY A 40 -0.98 -0.01 -16.63
N TYR A 41 -1.26 0.86 -17.59
CA TYR A 41 -2.62 1.20 -18.01
C TYR A 41 -2.71 1.37 -19.52
N TYR A 42 -3.93 1.32 -20.04
CA TYR A 42 -4.21 1.61 -21.44
C TYR A 42 -4.72 3.04 -21.57
N GLN A 43 -4.21 3.77 -22.55
CA GLN A 43 -4.69 5.13 -22.78
C GLN A 43 -6.16 5.12 -23.22
N PRO A 44 -6.99 6.09 -22.76
CA PRO A 44 -8.40 6.16 -23.13
C PRO A 44 -8.66 6.51 -24.60
N ASP A 45 -7.67 6.99 -25.34
CA ASP A 45 -7.84 7.38 -26.75
C ASP A 45 -8.12 6.13 -27.61
N ARG A 46 -9.36 6.02 -28.08
CA ARG A 46 -9.84 4.87 -28.87
C ARG A 46 -9.09 4.68 -30.19
N LYS A 47 -8.38 5.70 -30.69
CA LYS A 47 -7.67 5.61 -31.97
C LYS A 47 -6.29 4.94 -31.86
N LEU A 48 -5.68 4.95 -30.68
CA LEU A 48 -4.43 4.24 -30.38
C LEU A 48 -4.53 3.67 -28.97
N GLN A 49 -4.97 2.42 -28.83
CA GLN A 49 -4.88 1.64 -27.60
C GLN A 49 -3.40 1.38 -27.26
N LYS A 50 -2.68 2.42 -26.83
CA LYS A 50 -1.29 2.33 -26.45
C LYS A 50 -1.21 1.93 -24.98
N GLU A 51 -0.62 0.76 -24.74
CA GLU A 51 -0.26 0.33 -23.39
C GLU A 51 0.86 1.23 -22.86
N VAL A 52 0.60 1.87 -21.71
CA VAL A 52 1.61 2.57 -20.93
C VAL A 52 2.12 1.61 -19.88
N LYS A 53 3.35 1.11 -20.08
CA LYS A 53 3.99 0.21 -19.11
C LYS A 53 4.33 0.96 -17.84
N CYS A 54 4.02 0.35 -16.69
CA CYS A 54 4.47 0.79 -15.38
C CYS A 54 5.41 -0.27 -14.80
N GLY A 55 6.48 0.17 -14.16
CA GLY A 55 7.48 -0.72 -13.58
C GLY A 55 8.31 -0.03 -12.51
N PRO A 56 9.29 -0.74 -11.92
CA PRO A 56 10.13 -0.20 -10.85
C PRO A 56 10.94 1.04 -11.28
N THR A 57 11.14 1.23 -12.59
CA THR A 57 11.87 2.37 -13.14
C THR A 57 10.98 3.59 -13.42
N SER A 58 9.65 3.46 -13.31
CA SER A 58 8.71 4.57 -13.53
C SER A 58 8.93 5.68 -12.50
N PRO A 59 8.89 6.97 -12.88
CA PRO A 59 9.24 8.09 -11.98
C PRO A 59 8.43 8.10 -10.67
N HIS A 60 7.11 7.96 -10.76
CA HIS A 60 6.23 7.94 -9.59
C HIS A 60 6.46 6.72 -8.67
N ILE A 61 6.90 5.58 -9.24
CA ILE A 61 7.27 4.39 -8.46
C ILE A 61 8.58 4.61 -7.70
N LYS A 62 9.57 5.25 -8.34
CA LYS A 62 10.82 5.63 -7.66
C LYS A 62 10.54 6.58 -6.50
N LEU A 63 9.71 7.61 -6.73
CA LEU A 63 9.29 8.54 -5.69
C LEU A 63 8.54 7.85 -4.54
N PHE A 64 7.69 6.87 -4.85
CA PHE A 64 6.99 6.09 -3.82
C PHE A 64 7.99 5.36 -2.91
N TRP A 65 8.96 4.67 -3.49
CA TRP A 65 9.95 3.96 -2.68
C TRP A 65 10.88 4.91 -1.93
N GLU A 66 11.28 6.02 -2.56
CA GLU A 66 12.05 7.07 -1.91
C GLU A 66 11.30 7.66 -0.70
N MET A 67 10.00 7.90 -0.82
CA MET A 67 9.14 8.34 0.29
C MET A 67 9.13 7.31 1.42
N VAL A 68 8.88 6.04 1.11
CA VAL A 68 8.83 4.96 2.12
C VAL A 68 10.17 4.81 2.84
N GLU A 69 11.29 4.97 2.14
CA GLU A 69 12.64 4.80 2.68
C GLU A 69 13.12 6.03 3.47
N THR A 70 12.86 7.25 2.98
CA THR A 70 13.48 8.47 3.50
C THR A 70 12.54 9.39 4.28
N LYS A 71 11.23 9.30 4.07
CA LYS A 71 10.23 10.19 4.69
C LYS A 71 9.37 9.51 5.74
N MET A 72 9.28 8.18 5.72
CA MET A 72 8.48 7.41 6.67
C MET A 72 9.32 6.75 7.75
N ASP A 73 8.88 6.89 9.01
CA ASP A 73 9.36 6.07 10.13
C ASP A 73 8.71 4.66 10.12
N ASN A 74 9.14 3.78 11.04
CA ASN A 74 8.58 2.42 11.06
C ASN A 74 7.08 2.40 11.38
N LYS A 75 6.59 3.33 12.19
CA LYS A 75 5.17 3.41 12.53
C LYS A 75 4.36 3.79 11.29
N GLN A 76 4.79 4.79 10.54
CA GLN A 76 4.16 5.22 9.29
C GLN A 76 4.23 4.13 8.22
N ARG A 77 5.33 3.38 8.15
CA ARG A 77 5.41 2.19 7.27
C ARG A 77 4.40 1.12 7.68
N SER A 78 4.24 0.86 8.98
CA SER A 78 3.21 -0.05 9.50
C SER A 78 1.80 0.45 9.17
N ASP A 79 1.55 1.75 9.32
CA ASP A 79 0.27 2.38 8.97
C ASP A 79 0.00 2.28 7.46
N LEU A 80 1.04 2.38 6.61
CA LEU A 80 0.95 2.15 5.17
C LEU A 80 0.54 0.71 4.85
N ILE A 81 1.20 -0.29 5.46
CA ILE A 81 0.83 -1.71 5.26
C ILE A 81 -0.61 -1.94 5.72
N PHE A 82 -1.02 -1.35 6.84
CA PHE A 82 -2.39 -1.45 7.30
C PHE A 82 -3.38 -0.82 6.32
N PHE A 83 -3.05 0.36 5.77
CA PHE A 83 -3.85 1.03 4.76
C PHE A 83 -4.03 0.19 3.50
N VAL A 84 -2.99 -0.49 3.01
CA VAL A 84 -3.07 -1.26 1.75
C VAL A 84 -3.45 -2.74 1.91
N TRP A 85 -3.32 -3.31 3.11
CA TRP A 85 -3.47 -4.75 3.33
C TRP A 85 -4.34 -5.13 4.54
N GLY A 86 -4.79 -4.16 5.35
CA GLY A 86 -5.54 -4.42 6.58
C GLY A 86 -4.74 -5.13 7.67
N ARG A 87 -3.42 -5.24 7.52
CA ARG A 87 -2.49 -5.87 8.47
C ARG A 87 -1.41 -4.87 8.84
N ALA A 88 -0.97 -4.87 10.10
CA ALA A 88 0.09 -3.96 10.55
C ALA A 88 1.51 -4.49 10.28
N ARG A 89 1.67 -5.76 9.88
CA ARG A 89 2.97 -6.42 9.80
C ARG A 89 3.10 -7.29 8.56
N LEU A 90 4.34 -7.47 8.09
CA LEU A 90 4.68 -8.36 6.99
C LEU A 90 4.93 -9.79 7.48
N PRO A 91 4.69 -10.82 6.64
CA PRO A 91 5.19 -12.16 6.88
C PRO A 91 6.73 -12.14 7.00
N LEU A 92 7.28 -13.13 7.72
CA LEU A 92 8.71 -13.19 8.01
C LEU A 92 9.60 -13.31 6.77
N ASN A 93 9.09 -13.87 5.68
CA ASN A 93 9.81 -14.09 4.44
C ASN A 93 8.85 -14.19 3.25
N SER A 94 9.41 -14.25 2.04
CA SER A 94 8.67 -14.30 0.79
C SER A 94 7.72 -15.50 0.67
N LYS A 95 8.05 -16.66 1.27
CA LYS A 95 7.17 -17.84 1.28
C LYS A 95 5.90 -17.57 2.09
N GLY A 96 6.00 -16.79 3.17
CA GLY A 96 4.87 -16.42 4.03
C GLY A 96 3.77 -15.59 3.34
N PHE A 97 4.08 -14.95 2.21
CA PHE A 97 3.06 -14.26 1.39
C PHE A 97 2.20 -15.24 0.57
N GLY A 98 2.64 -16.49 0.40
CA GLY A 98 1.98 -17.46 -0.46
C GLY A 98 1.78 -16.93 -1.88
N LYS A 99 0.52 -16.86 -2.32
CA LYS A 99 0.14 -16.33 -3.65
C LYS A 99 -0.10 -14.83 -3.68
N VAL A 100 -0.14 -14.16 -2.52
CA VAL A 100 -0.44 -12.73 -2.43
C VAL A 100 0.78 -11.91 -2.87
N ARG A 101 0.56 -10.84 -3.60
CA ARG A 101 1.58 -9.87 -4.02
C ARG A 101 1.08 -8.46 -3.74
N PHE A 102 1.99 -7.55 -3.42
CA PHE A 102 1.65 -6.14 -3.30
C PHE A 102 1.52 -5.56 -4.70
N ALA A 103 0.30 -5.28 -5.15
CA ALA A 103 0.10 -4.70 -6.48
C ALA A 103 0.13 -3.17 -6.39
N ILE A 104 0.91 -2.52 -7.25
CA ILE A 104 0.85 -1.07 -7.45
C ILE A 104 0.39 -0.81 -8.89
N LYS A 105 -0.68 -0.03 -9.03
CA LYS A 105 -1.24 0.39 -10.32
C LYS A 105 -1.28 1.88 -10.42
N THR A 106 -1.20 2.40 -11.64
CA THR A 106 -1.36 3.82 -11.87
C THR A 106 -2.81 4.24 -11.66
N HIS A 107 -3.04 5.24 -10.81
CA HIS A 107 -4.37 5.72 -10.48
C HIS A 107 -5.11 6.26 -11.73
N PRO A 108 -6.32 5.76 -12.06
CA PRO A 108 -7.02 6.16 -13.29
C PRO A 108 -7.26 7.67 -13.41
N ALA A 109 -7.59 8.32 -12.30
CA ALA A 109 -7.87 9.76 -12.33
C ALA A 109 -6.64 10.61 -12.64
N SER A 110 -5.41 10.15 -12.39
CA SER A 110 -4.19 10.88 -12.71
C SER A 110 -3.70 10.66 -14.15
N GLN A 111 -4.40 9.84 -14.94
CA GLN A 111 -4.06 9.58 -16.33
C GLN A 111 -4.58 10.71 -17.24
N GLY A 112 -3.75 11.15 -18.18
CA GLY A 112 -4.09 12.11 -19.25
C GLY A 112 -3.41 13.47 -19.14
N GLN A 113 -3.29 14.16 -20.27
CA GLN A 113 -2.69 15.50 -20.34
C GLN A 113 -3.56 16.54 -19.62
N GLY A 114 -2.92 17.49 -18.93
CA GLY A 114 -3.58 18.63 -18.27
C GLY A 114 -4.16 18.34 -16.88
N LYS A 115 -3.99 17.14 -16.34
CA LYS A 115 -4.32 16.83 -14.94
C LYS A 115 -3.09 16.97 -14.06
N ASP A 116 -3.27 17.54 -12.88
CA ASP A 116 -2.22 17.58 -11.87
C ASP A 116 -2.30 16.32 -10.99
N PRO A 117 -1.38 15.34 -11.15
CA PRO A 117 -1.41 14.09 -10.40
C PRO A 117 -1.26 14.32 -8.90
N ASN A 118 -0.64 15.43 -8.49
CA ASN A 118 -0.36 15.72 -7.08
C ASN A 118 -1.61 16.10 -6.27
N LYS A 119 -2.74 16.35 -6.94
CA LYS A 119 -4.02 16.68 -6.28
C LYS A 119 -4.78 15.43 -5.81
N TYR A 120 -4.55 14.28 -6.42
CA TYR A 120 -5.25 13.05 -6.12
C TYR A 120 -4.68 12.36 -4.88
N PHE A 121 -5.51 11.57 -4.19
CA PHE A 121 -5.09 10.73 -3.08
C PHE A 121 -4.77 9.31 -3.57
N PRO A 122 -3.88 8.58 -2.88
CA PRO A 122 -3.73 7.15 -3.12
C PRO A 122 -5.01 6.41 -2.71
N VAL A 123 -5.35 5.34 -3.44
CA VAL A 123 -6.50 4.49 -3.14
C VAL A 123 -6.04 3.07 -2.88
N ALA A 124 -6.46 2.49 -1.76
CA ALA A 124 -6.12 1.14 -1.36
C ALA A 124 -7.30 0.19 -1.53
N HIS A 125 -7.00 -1.02 -1.97
CA HIS A 125 -7.93 -2.14 -2.06
C HIS A 125 -7.40 -3.26 -1.16
N THR A 126 -7.75 -3.18 0.12
CA THR A 126 -7.19 -4.03 1.20
C THR A 126 -7.38 -5.52 0.93
N CYS A 127 -8.54 -5.92 0.40
CA CYS A 127 -8.85 -7.32 0.06
C CYS A 127 -7.83 -7.96 -0.89
N PHE A 128 -7.17 -7.16 -1.73
CA PHE A 128 -6.26 -7.64 -2.78
C PHE A 128 -4.81 -7.19 -2.59
N PHE A 129 -4.49 -6.53 -1.47
CA PHE A 129 -3.18 -5.93 -1.23
C PHE A 129 -2.73 -5.06 -2.41
N HIS A 130 -3.59 -4.13 -2.79
CA HIS A 130 -3.46 -3.37 -4.03
C HIS A 130 -3.56 -1.86 -3.77
N LEU A 131 -2.69 -1.09 -4.42
CA LEU A 131 -2.58 0.35 -4.32
C LEU A 131 -2.70 0.99 -5.70
N ASP A 132 -3.71 1.84 -5.89
CA ASP A 132 -3.78 2.78 -7.00
C ASP A 132 -2.99 4.05 -6.61
N LEU A 133 -1.86 4.24 -7.27
CA LEU A 133 -0.90 5.29 -7.01
C LEU A 133 -0.99 6.38 -8.10
N PRO A 134 -1.34 7.63 -7.75
CA PRO A 134 -1.24 8.75 -8.67
C PRO A 134 0.18 8.91 -9.21
N GLU A 135 0.31 9.42 -10.45
CA GLU A 135 1.61 9.69 -11.09
C GLU A 135 2.27 10.94 -10.51
N TYR A 136 2.44 10.99 -9.18
CA TYR A 136 3.03 12.11 -8.47
C TYR A 136 4.37 12.50 -9.08
N THR A 137 4.59 13.81 -9.14
CA THR A 137 5.84 14.41 -9.61
C THR A 137 6.62 15.07 -8.48
N ASP A 138 5.98 15.24 -7.31
CA ASP A 138 6.56 15.87 -6.13
C ASP A 138 6.51 14.93 -4.92
N LEU A 139 7.67 14.72 -4.29
CA LEU A 139 7.82 13.81 -3.15
C LEU A 139 7.05 14.30 -1.92
N LYS A 140 7.03 15.62 -1.68
CA LYS A 140 6.38 16.21 -0.52
C LYS A 140 4.85 16.06 -0.64
N ALA A 141 4.29 16.38 -1.79
CA ALA A 141 2.87 16.21 -2.08
C ALA A 141 2.46 14.75 -1.94
N MET A 142 3.25 13.81 -2.48
CA MET A 142 3.00 12.38 -2.30
C MET A 142 2.93 12.02 -0.81
N HIS A 143 3.94 12.41 -0.03
CA HIS A 143 4.00 12.11 1.40
C HIS A 143 2.80 12.68 2.17
N GLU A 144 2.45 13.94 1.94
CA GLU A 144 1.30 14.59 2.59
C GLU A 144 -0.03 13.89 2.24
N LYS A 145 -0.21 13.48 0.97
CA LYS A 145 -1.42 12.76 0.54
C LYS A 145 -1.51 11.37 1.16
N PHE A 146 -0.40 10.64 1.25
CA PHE A 146 -0.35 9.36 1.95
C PHE A 146 -0.67 9.51 3.44
N LEU A 147 -0.02 10.45 4.13
CA LEU A 147 -0.27 10.69 5.55
C LEU A 147 -1.73 11.01 5.82
N TYR A 148 -2.33 11.86 4.98
CA TYR A 148 -3.74 12.19 5.08
C TYR A 148 -4.63 10.96 4.86
N ALA A 149 -4.42 10.20 3.77
CA ALA A 149 -5.22 9.04 3.45
C ALA A 149 -5.15 7.97 4.56
N MET A 150 -3.95 7.61 5.01
CA MET A 150 -3.74 6.64 6.09
C MET A 150 -4.34 7.10 7.42
N SER A 151 -4.35 8.41 7.69
CA SER A 151 -4.90 8.96 8.93
C SER A 151 -6.42 8.95 8.97
N ASN A 152 -7.08 9.10 7.82
CA ASN A 152 -8.54 9.25 7.71
C ASN A 152 -9.25 7.96 7.29
N CYS A 153 -8.55 7.01 6.66
CA CYS A 153 -9.12 5.72 6.22
C CYS A 153 -8.69 4.57 7.15
N LYS A 154 -8.98 4.70 8.46
CA LYS A 154 -8.54 3.73 9.49
C LYS A 154 -9.50 2.56 9.73
N TYR A 155 -10.77 2.69 9.35
CA TYR A 155 -11.80 1.70 9.66
C TYR A 155 -12.62 1.40 8.41
N ILE A 156 -12.84 0.11 8.15
CA ILE A 156 -13.70 -0.40 7.05
C ILE A 156 -15.18 -0.05 7.29
N ASP A 157 -15.58 0.19 8.53
CA ASP A 157 -16.98 0.45 8.92
C ASP A 157 -17.29 1.94 9.18
N GLY A 158 -16.36 2.86 8.83
CA GLY A 158 -16.48 4.28 9.13
C GLY A 158 -17.52 5.05 8.30
N ASP A 159 -18.02 4.41 7.24
CA ASP A 159 -18.87 4.94 6.17
C ASP A 159 -20.19 5.54 6.68
N ASN A 160 -20.63 5.09 7.86
CA ASN A 160 -21.91 5.50 8.44
C ASN A 160 -21.78 6.58 9.53
N THR A 161 -20.58 7.09 9.80
CA THR A 161 -20.39 8.16 10.78
C THR A 161 -20.74 9.53 10.17
N ALA A 162 -21.35 10.40 10.98
CA ALA A 162 -21.71 11.76 10.57
C ALA A 162 -20.51 12.54 10.00
N HIS A 163 -19.31 12.29 10.54
CA HIS A 163 -18.07 12.91 10.10
C HIS A 163 -17.65 12.51 8.68
N ALA A 164 -17.76 11.22 8.33
CA ALA A 164 -17.46 10.75 6.97
C ALA A 164 -18.44 11.34 5.93
N ARG A 165 -19.72 11.51 6.31
CA ARG A 165 -20.75 12.15 5.48
C ARG A 165 -20.53 13.65 5.30
N GLU A 166 -19.99 14.33 6.31
CA GLU A 166 -19.70 15.75 6.27
C GLU A 166 -18.49 16.06 5.38
N ILE A 167 -17.43 15.25 5.45
CA ILE A 167 -16.26 15.34 4.56
C ILE A 167 -16.65 15.07 3.10
N ALA A 168 -17.54 14.10 2.86
CA ALA A 168 -18.03 13.80 1.50
C ALA A 168 -18.89 14.92 0.89
N ARG A 169 -19.53 15.76 1.73
CA ARG A 169 -20.36 16.90 1.31
C ARG A 169 -19.58 18.18 1.03
N MET A 170 -18.31 18.26 1.42
CA MET A 170 -17.44 19.41 1.15
C MET A 170 -16.68 19.31 -0.20
N ARG A 171 -17.16 18.47 -1.13
CA ARG A 171 -16.66 18.39 -2.51
C ARG A 171 -17.51 19.18 -3.47
#